data_AF-A0A961NX96-F1
#
_entry.id   AF-A0A961NX96-F1
#
_cell.length_a   1.000
_cell.length_b   1.000
_cell.length_c   1.000
_cell.angle_alpha   90.00
_cell.angle_beta   90.00
_cell.angle_gamma   90.00
#
_symmetry.space_group_name_H-M   'P 1'
#
loop_
_entity.id
_entity.type
_entity.pdbx_description
1 polymer ?
#
loop_
_entity_poly.entity_id
_entity_poly.type
_entity_poly.pdbx_seq_one_letter_code
_entity_poly.pdbx_strand_id
1 'polypeptide(L)'
;MSETVGVSMALFDDNFLTVLRNGIQELADGMDGVDVQIEDAQNDVAKQLDQINNFVASGVDAIIVNPVDTSATQAMSDAAAAAGVPLVYVNRQPINLDTLPENQTFVGSNEVDSGTQETIALCDNWAAEGKTEVN
;
A
#
# COMPACT_ATOMS: atom_id res chain seq x y z
N MET A 1 -19.70 18.53 -3.92
CA MET A 1 -18.39 18.37 -4.57
C MET A 1 -17.97 16.95 -4.29
N SER A 2 -17.38 16.27 -5.28
CA SER A 2 -16.85 14.92 -5.08
C SER A 2 -15.44 15.06 -4.51
N GLU A 3 -15.09 14.28 -3.49
CA GLU A 3 -13.73 14.12 -2.99
C GLU A 3 -12.98 13.18 -3.94
N THR A 4 -11.75 13.55 -4.31
CA THR A 4 -10.93 12.80 -5.25
C THR A 4 -9.74 12.18 -4.55
N VAL A 5 -9.53 10.88 -4.76
CA VAL A 5 -8.43 10.13 -4.13
C VAL A 5 -7.54 9.52 -5.21
N GLY A 6 -6.25 9.89 -5.21
CA GLY A 6 -5.25 9.26 -6.05
C GLY A 6 -4.76 7.94 -5.44
N VAL A 7 -4.74 6.85 -6.20
CA VAL A 7 -4.30 5.54 -5.73
C VAL A 7 -3.14 5.07 -6.62
N SER A 8 -1.93 5.04 -6.10
CA SER A 8 -0.78 4.47 -6.82
C SER A 8 -0.51 3.05 -6.34
N MET A 9 -0.59 2.10 -7.28
CA MET A 9 -0.35 0.68 -7.04
C MET A 9 1.00 0.26 -7.60
N ALA A 10 1.74 -0.60 -6.87
CA ALA A 10 3.06 -1.05 -7.30
C ALA A 10 3.03 -1.77 -8.66
N LEU A 11 2.07 -2.67 -8.85
CA LEU A 11 1.94 -3.47 -10.07
C LEU A 11 0.49 -3.95 -10.25
N PHE A 12 -0.07 -3.80 -11.46
CA PHE A 12 -1.39 -4.35 -11.75
C PHE A 12 -1.40 -5.86 -12.02
N ASP A 13 -0.30 -6.41 -12.53
CA ASP A 13 -0.14 -7.84 -12.81
C ASP A 13 0.30 -8.66 -11.58
N ASP A 14 -0.16 -8.25 -10.40
CA ASP A 14 -0.02 -9.03 -9.16
C ASP A 14 -1.42 -9.45 -8.68
N ASN A 15 -1.58 -10.74 -8.38
CA ASN A 15 -2.88 -11.31 -8.00
C ASN A 15 -3.44 -10.71 -6.71
N PHE A 16 -2.59 -10.51 -5.69
CA PHE A 16 -3.03 -9.95 -4.43
C PHE A 16 -3.34 -8.46 -4.56
N LEU A 17 -2.47 -7.71 -5.26
CA LEU A 17 -2.71 -6.30 -5.52
C LEU A 17 -3.93 -6.06 -6.42
N THR A 18 -4.30 -7.05 -7.25
CA THR A 18 -5.58 -7.05 -7.98
C THR A 18 -6.78 -7.08 -7.04
N VAL A 19 -6.75 -7.95 -6.03
CA VAL A 19 -7.81 -7.98 -5.01
C VAL A 19 -7.86 -6.65 -4.26
N LEU A 20 -6.70 -6.10 -3.88
CA LEU A 20 -6.62 -4.83 -3.15
C LEU A 20 -7.21 -3.67 -3.96
N ARG A 21 -6.80 -3.49 -5.23
CA ARG A 21 -7.30 -2.39 -6.08
C ARG A 21 -8.80 -2.53 -6.35
N ASN A 22 -9.29 -3.75 -6.55
CA ASN A 22 -10.70 -3.99 -6.80
C ASN A 22 -11.54 -3.66 -5.55
N GLY A 23 -11.06 -4.01 -4.36
CA GLY A 23 -11.73 -3.65 -3.11
C GLY A 23 -11.79 -2.14 -2.88
N ILE A 24 -10.72 -1.40 -3.23
CA ILE A 24 -10.72 0.06 -3.17
C ILE A 24 -11.77 0.64 -4.14
N GLN A 25 -11.78 0.18 -5.40
CA GLN A 25 -12.75 0.64 -6.40
C GLN A 25 -14.19 0.33 -5.99
N GLU A 26 -14.46 -0.90 -5.55
CA GLU A 26 -15.80 -1.34 -5.15
C GLU A 26 -16.34 -0.53 -3.97
N LEU A 27 -15.49 -0.19 -2.99
CA LEU A 27 -15.88 0.67 -1.88
C LEU A 27 -16.18 2.09 -2.36
N ALA A 28 -15.33 2.66 -3.21
CA ALA A 28 -15.52 4.00 -3.75
C ALA A 28 -16.81 4.11 -4.58
N ASP A 29 -17.08 3.14 -5.45
CA ASP A 29 -18.31 3.08 -6.27
C ASP A 29 -19.59 3.03 -5.41
N GLY A 30 -19.48 2.53 -4.17
CA GLY A 30 -20.58 2.49 -3.19
C GLY A 30 -20.72 3.74 -2.33
N MET A 31 -19.82 4.72 -2.47
CA MET A 31 -19.80 5.96 -1.67
C MET A 31 -20.28 7.15 -2.49
N ASP A 32 -21.26 7.89 -1.97
CA ASP A 32 -21.70 9.13 -2.62
C ASP A 32 -20.63 10.22 -2.48
N GLY A 33 -20.16 10.74 -3.62
CA GLY A 33 -19.25 11.88 -3.65
C GLY A 33 -17.78 11.53 -3.37
N VAL A 34 -17.36 10.30 -3.65
CA VAL A 34 -15.94 9.91 -3.66
C VAL A 34 -15.60 9.32 -5.03
N ASP A 35 -14.55 9.84 -5.64
CA ASP A 35 -13.98 9.33 -6.89
C ASP A 35 -12.53 8.89 -6.68
N VAL A 36 -12.14 7.73 -7.24
CA VAL A 36 -10.76 7.22 -7.18
C VAL A 36 -10.10 7.24 -8.55
N GLN A 37 -8.86 7.72 -8.60
CA GLN A 37 -7.97 7.59 -9.77
C GLN A 37 -6.88 6.56 -9.45
N ILE A 38 -6.98 5.37 -10.03
CA ILE A 38 -6.03 4.27 -9.78
C ILE A 38 -4.99 4.19 -10.91
N GLU A 39 -3.71 4.29 -10.54
CA GLU A 39 -2.57 4.27 -11.46
C GLU A 39 -1.63 3.10 -11.19
N ASP A 40 -1.06 2.54 -12.26
CA ASP A 40 -0.10 1.42 -12.22
C ASP A 40 1.34 1.92 -12.30
N ALA A 41 2.13 1.73 -11.25
CA ALA A 41 3.54 2.10 -11.21
C ALA A 41 4.45 1.14 -12.01
N GLN A 42 3.96 -0.04 -12.41
CA GLN A 42 4.71 -1.01 -13.21
C GLN A 42 6.05 -1.44 -12.57
N ASN A 43 6.09 -1.54 -11.24
CA ASN A 43 7.29 -1.78 -10.45
C ASN A 43 8.42 -0.77 -10.68
N ASP A 44 8.09 0.45 -11.11
CA ASP A 44 9.05 1.54 -11.28
C ASP A 44 8.84 2.60 -10.20
N VAL A 45 9.87 2.77 -9.35
CA VAL A 45 9.87 3.73 -8.24
C VAL A 45 9.80 5.18 -8.72
N ALA A 46 10.48 5.52 -9.82
CA ALA A 46 10.48 6.87 -10.35
C ALA A 46 9.10 7.21 -10.91
N LYS A 47 8.49 6.29 -11.65
CA LYS A 47 7.13 6.42 -12.14
C LYS A 47 6.13 6.57 -10.99
N GLN A 48 6.28 5.81 -9.91
CA GLN A 48 5.41 5.93 -8.74
C GLN A 48 5.52 7.30 -8.07
N LEU A 49 6.74 7.84 -7.94
CA LEU A 49 6.94 9.19 -7.42
C LEU A 49 6.33 10.25 -8.34
N ASP A 50 6.45 10.09 -9.66
CA ASP A 50 5.81 10.96 -10.64
C ASP A 50 4.28 10.92 -10.54
N GLN A 51 3.68 9.75 -10.32
CA GLN A 51 2.24 9.63 -10.07
C GLN A 51 1.80 10.41 -8.84
N ILE A 52 2.54 10.32 -7.73
CA ILE A 52 2.26 11.08 -6.51
C ILE A 52 2.32 12.59 -6.77
N ASN A 53 3.37 13.05 -7.47
CA ASN A 53 3.49 14.46 -7.86
C ASN A 53 2.34 14.90 -8.78
N ASN A 54 1.88 14.04 -9.68
CA ASN A 54 0.75 14.33 -10.57
C ASN A 54 -0.58 14.40 -9.80
N PHE A 55 -0.80 13.53 -8.82
CA PHE A 55 -1.97 13.61 -7.93
C PHE A 55 -1.98 14.91 -7.14
N VAL A 56 -0.84 15.27 -6.54
CA VAL A 56 -0.65 16.55 -5.86
C VAL A 56 -0.94 17.73 -6.79
N ALA A 57 -0.39 17.73 -8.01
CA ALA A 57 -0.60 18.79 -8.98
C ALA A 57 -2.05 18.88 -9.47
N SER A 58 -2.75 17.74 -9.50
CA SER A 58 -4.17 17.66 -9.85
C SER A 58 -5.10 18.07 -8.71
N GLY A 59 -4.55 18.30 -7.51
CA GLY A 59 -5.30 18.76 -6.35
C GLY A 59 -6.22 17.69 -5.76
N VAL A 60 -5.80 16.42 -5.78
CA VAL A 60 -6.56 15.36 -5.08
C VAL A 60 -6.64 15.65 -3.59
N ASP A 61 -7.72 15.19 -2.95
CA ASP A 61 -7.97 15.39 -1.54
C ASP A 61 -7.16 14.45 -0.64
N ALA A 62 -6.78 13.27 -1.15
CA ALA A 62 -5.91 12.32 -0.47
C ALA A 62 -5.19 11.38 -1.46
N ILE A 63 -4.13 10.72 -0.98
CA ILE A 63 -3.36 9.74 -1.74
C ILE A 63 -3.30 8.40 -0.99
N ILE A 64 -3.50 7.30 -1.70
CA ILE A 64 -3.23 5.94 -1.22
C ILE A 64 -2.04 5.38 -2.03
N VAL A 65 -1.06 4.78 -1.35
CA VAL A 65 0.12 4.21 -2.00
C VAL A 65 0.33 2.77 -1.55
N ASN A 66 0.33 1.85 -2.51
CA ASN A 66 1.02 0.56 -2.34
C ASN A 66 2.43 0.70 -2.94
N PRO A 67 3.48 0.85 -2.12
CA PRO A 67 4.80 1.24 -2.60
C PRO A 67 5.49 0.11 -3.39
N VAL A 68 6.15 0.46 -4.48
CA VAL A 68 7.02 -0.44 -5.25
C VAL A 68 8.19 -0.91 -4.39
N ASP A 69 8.83 0.03 -3.69
CA ASP A 69 9.99 -0.20 -2.83
C ASP A 69 9.85 0.62 -1.54
N THR A 70 9.94 -0.06 -0.40
CA THR A 70 9.85 0.55 0.94
C THR A 70 10.95 1.59 1.19
N SER A 71 12.15 1.41 0.63
CA SER A 71 13.27 2.36 0.82
C SER A 71 13.03 3.72 0.17
N ALA A 72 12.10 3.80 -0.80
CA ALA A 72 11.76 5.02 -1.51
C ALA A 72 10.60 5.81 -0.87
N THR A 73 9.94 5.27 0.16
CA THR A 73 8.72 5.89 0.73
C THR A 73 8.97 7.24 1.38
N GLN A 74 10.18 7.52 1.86
CA GLN A 74 10.48 8.84 2.44
C GLN A 74 10.24 9.97 1.42
N ALA A 75 10.72 9.82 0.18
CA ALA A 75 10.55 10.83 -0.85
C ALA A 75 9.07 11.04 -1.22
N MET A 76 8.28 9.95 -1.19
CA MET A 76 6.84 9.98 -1.45
C MET A 76 6.09 10.71 -0.32
N SER A 77 6.44 10.41 0.94
CA SER A 77 5.93 11.11 2.11
C SER A 77 6.25 12.60 2.07
N ASP A 78 7.48 12.97 1.71
CA ASP A 78 7.91 14.36 1.65
C ASP A 78 7.16 15.13 0.56
N ALA A 79 6.94 14.53 -0.61
CA ALA A 79 6.19 15.14 -1.71
C ALA A 79 4.73 15.46 -1.32
N ALA A 80 4.03 14.51 -0.71
CA ALA A 80 2.66 14.71 -0.24
C ALA A 80 2.59 15.73 0.92
N ALA A 81 3.51 15.64 1.88
CA ALA A 81 3.57 16.56 3.02
C ALA A 81 3.85 18.01 2.60
N ALA A 82 4.75 18.22 1.64
CA ALA A 82 5.05 19.56 1.12
C ALA A 82 3.83 20.25 0.49
N ALA A 83 2.89 19.47 -0.04
CA ALA A 83 1.63 19.96 -0.58
C ALA A 83 0.47 19.96 0.42
N GLY A 84 0.68 19.44 1.64
CA GLY A 84 -0.37 19.27 2.65
C GLY A 84 -1.41 18.21 2.32
N VAL A 85 -1.14 17.32 1.36
CA VAL A 85 -2.06 16.25 0.94
C VAL A 85 -1.88 15.04 1.87
N PRO A 86 -2.94 14.53 2.52
CA PRO A 86 -2.89 13.31 3.32
C PRO A 86 -2.46 12.09 2.49
N LEU A 87 -1.69 11.19 3.09
CA LEU A 87 -1.19 9.99 2.40
C LEU A 87 -1.33 8.73 3.27
N VAL A 88 -1.90 7.67 2.72
CA VAL A 88 -2.05 6.37 3.38
C VAL A 88 -1.24 5.32 2.63
N TYR A 89 -0.26 4.72 3.30
CA TYR A 89 0.41 3.51 2.80
C TYR A 89 -0.45 2.28 3.05
N VAL A 90 -0.50 1.37 2.08
CA VAL A 90 -1.23 0.11 2.21
C VAL A 90 -0.37 -1.10 1.87
N ASN A 91 -0.56 -2.17 2.64
CA ASN A 91 0.05 -3.50 2.47
C ASN A 91 1.58 -3.57 2.68
N ARG A 92 2.35 -2.65 2.10
CA ARG A 92 3.81 -2.60 2.27
C ARG A 92 4.17 -1.45 3.20
N GLN A 93 4.79 -1.79 4.33
CA GLN A 93 5.16 -0.83 5.36
C GLN A 93 6.19 0.18 4.82
N PRO A 94 6.02 1.49 5.07
CA PRO A 94 7.02 2.50 4.73
C PRO A 94 8.25 2.41 5.64
N ILE A 95 9.42 2.84 5.14
CA ILE A 95 10.68 2.79 5.92
C ILE A 95 10.64 3.75 7.12
N ASN A 96 9.86 4.82 6.99
CA ASN A 96 9.78 5.94 7.91
C ASN A 96 8.52 5.89 8.79
N LEU A 97 8.01 4.69 9.10
CA LEU A 97 6.77 4.49 9.88
C LEU A 97 6.75 5.30 11.18
N ASP A 98 7.83 5.27 11.95
CA ASP A 98 7.94 5.96 13.25
C ASP A 98 8.03 7.49 13.14
N THR A 99 8.26 8.00 11.94
CA THR A 99 8.47 9.43 11.65
C THR A 99 7.53 9.93 10.55
N LEU A 100 6.39 9.25 10.33
CA LEU A 100 5.39 9.73 9.39
C LEU A 100 4.83 11.09 9.86
N PRO A 101 4.60 12.05 8.94
CA PRO A 101 3.84 13.26 9.24
C PRO A 101 2.46 12.95 9.82
N GLU A 102 1.89 13.87 10.62
CA GLU A 102 0.60 13.65 11.32
C GLU A 102 -0.57 13.31 10.37
N ASN A 103 -0.53 13.78 9.13
CA ASN A 103 -1.55 13.51 8.12
C ASN A 103 -1.22 12.27 7.25
N GLN A 104 -0.31 11.42 7.70
CA GLN A 104 0.08 10.20 7.01
C GLN A 104 -0.02 8.98 7.93
N THR A 105 -0.34 7.83 7.36
CA THR A 105 -0.45 6.59 8.13
C THR A 105 -0.19 5.36 7.27
N PHE A 106 -0.17 4.19 7.91
CA PHE A 106 0.00 2.89 7.28
C PHE A 106 -1.12 1.94 7.70
N VAL A 107 -1.69 1.24 6.72
CA VAL A 107 -2.69 0.19 6.92
C VAL A 107 -2.16 -1.11 6.31
N GLY A 108 -1.92 -2.10 7.16
CA GLY A 108 -1.43 -3.42 6.75
C GLY A 108 -1.49 -4.43 7.89
N SER A 109 -1.08 -5.66 7.57
CA SER A 109 -0.97 -6.72 8.56
C SER A 109 0.25 -6.53 9.45
N ASN A 110 0.24 -7.15 10.63
CA ASN A 110 1.48 -7.42 11.36
C ASN A 110 2.18 -8.61 10.71
N GLU A 111 3.20 -8.34 9.90
CA GLU A 111 3.93 -9.37 9.16
C GLU A 111 4.70 -10.33 10.08
N VAL A 112 5.10 -9.89 11.29
CA VAL A 112 5.76 -10.76 12.28
C VAL A 112 4.78 -11.82 12.79
N ASP A 113 3.55 -11.41 13.10
CA ASP A 113 2.50 -12.33 13.56
C ASP A 113 2.09 -13.28 12.43
N SER A 114 2.02 -12.78 11.19
CA SER A 114 1.67 -13.57 10.01
C SER A 114 2.73 -14.64 9.73
N GLY A 115 4.02 -14.27 9.69
CA GLY A 115 5.12 -15.22 9.51
C GLY A 115 5.27 -16.20 10.68
N THR A 116 4.93 -15.77 11.91
CA THR A 116 4.90 -16.66 13.08
C THR A 116 3.81 -17.72 12.92
N GLN A 117 2.60 -17.34 12.52
CA GLN A 117 1.50 -18.27 12.28
C GLN A 117 1.81 -19.25 11.14
N GLU A 118 2.42 -18.76 10.04
CA GLU A 118 2.87 -19.60 8.94
C GLU A 118 3.87 -20.67 9.42
N THR A 119 4.85 -20.26 10.22
CA THR A 119 5.85 -21.19 10.78
C THR A 119 5.23 -22.20 11.73
N ILE A 120 4.28 -21.80 12.58
CA ILE A 120 3.54 -22.72 13.45
C ILE A 120 2.80 -23.76 12.63
N ALA A 121 2.06 -23.34 11.59
CA ALA A 121 1.33 -24.26 10.73
C ALA A 121 2.25 -25.25 10.00
N LEU A 122 3.43 -24.80 9.57
CA LEU A 122 4.45 -25.67 8.97
C LEU A 122 4.94 -26.73 9.97
N CYS A 123 5.26 -26.33 11.20
CA CYS A 123 5.68 -27.24 12.26
C CYS A 123 4.60 -28.29 12.58
N ASP A 124 3.34 -27.87 12.68
CA ASP A 124 2.21 -28.77 12.94
C ASP A 124 2.05 -29.80 11.82
N ASN A 125 2.16 -29.38 10.56
CA ASN A 125 2.09 -30.27 9.40
C ASN A 125 3.25 -31.27 9.39
N TRP A 126 4.48 -30.85 9.69
CA TRP A 126 5.63 -31.76 9.77
C TRP A 126 5.52 -32.77 10.91
N ALA A 127 5.07 -32.32 12.08
CA ALA A 127 4.84 -33.22 13.21
C ALA A 127 3.78 -34.28 12.85
N ALA A 128 2.72 -33.89 12.13
CA ALA A 128 1.70 -34.82 11.64
C ALA A 128 2.25 -35.85 10.62
N GLU A 129 3.29 -35.48 9.87
CA GLU A 129 4.01 -36.37 8.97
C GLU A 129 5.15 -37.18 9.64
N GLY A 130 5.39 -36.97 10.93
CA GLY A 130 6.48 -37.62 11.69
C GLY A 130 7.88 -37.11 11.33
N LYS A 131 8.01 -35.92 10.74
CA LYS A 131 9.28 -35.29 10.40
C LYS A 131 9.82 -34.48 11.58
N THR A 132 11.13 -34.56 11.82
CA THR A 132 11.82 -33.86 12.92
C THR A 132 12.86 -32.84 12.44
N GLU A 133 13.08 -32.74 11.12
CA GLU A 133 14.13 -31.93 10.51
C GLU A 133 13.59 -31.24 9.23
N VAL A 134 14.10 -30.04 8.95
CA VAL A 134 13.84 -29.32 7.70
C VAL A 134 14.86 -29.81 6.66
N ASN A 135 14.37 -30.42 5.59
CA ASN A 135 15.21 -30.86 4.46
C ASN A 135 15.47 -29.72 3.47
#